data_AF-A0A813HTG5-F1
#
_entry.id   AF-A0A813HTG5-F1
#
_cell.length_a   1.000
_cell.length_b   1.000
_cell.length_c   1.000
_cell.angle_alpha   90.00
_cell.angle_beta   90.00
_cell.angle_gamma   90.00
#
_symmetry.space_group_name_H-M   'P 1'
#
loop_
_entity.id
_entity.type
_entity.pdbx_description
1 polymer ?
#
loop_
_entity_poly.entity_id
_entity_poly.type
_entity_poly.pdbx_seq_one_letter_code
_entity_poly.pdbx_strand_id
1 'polypeptide(L)'
;MSPPSDTIRLLQAGRYAFAAAAVAEELGMPCVNLWEEMQQARPNDKWHSFLSDGLHFSAEGNPFLGELLLKKIANTCPSLAVHPCPITGSFGNSSSVSEIEQHGPWHDEIDCKDFSAAFQSS
;
A
#
# COMPACT_ATOMS: atom_id res chain seq x y z
N MET A 1 -26.16 24.89 16.19
CA MET A 1 -26.03 23.45 16.46
C MET A 1 -24.60 23.05 16.13
N SER A 2 -23.87 22.48 17.08
CA SER A 2 -22.54 21.91 16.80
C SER A 2 -22.69 20.66 15.92
N PRO A 3 -21.80 20.42 14.96
CA PRO A 3 -21.87 19.20 14.15
C PRO A 3 -21.69 17.95 15.04
N PRO A 4 -22.25 16.79 14.63
CA PRO A 4 -22.05 15.53 15.34
C PRO A 4 -20.55 15.23 15.51
N SER A 5 -20.15 14.61 16.61
CA SER A 5 -18.73 14.33 16.93
C SER A 5 -18.00 13.59 15.81
N ASP A 6 -18.70 12.74 15.06
CA ASP A 6 -18.09 11.91 14.02
C ASP A 6 -17.85 12.71 12.73
N THR A 7 -18.67 13.72 12.45
CA THR A 7 -18.42 14.69 11.38
C THR A 7 -17.15 15.49 11.63
N ILE A 8 -16.87 15.83 12.90
CA ILE A 8 -15.63 16.53 13.27
C ILE A 8 -14.42 15.62 13.03
N ARG A 9 -14.48 14.34 13.44
CA ARG A 9 -13.37 13.38 13.25
C ARG A 9 -13.06 13.15 11.77
N LEU A 10 -14.09 12.95 10.94
CA LEU A 10 -13.92 12.77 9.50
C LEU A 10 -13.28 13.99 8.84
N LEU A 11 -13.71 15.20 9.22
CA LEU A 11 -13.13 16.44 8.73
C LEU A 11 -11.65 16.58 9.16
N GLN A 12 -11.31 16.23 10.41
CA GLN A 12 -9.92 16.25 10.85
C GLN A 12 -9.08 15.26 10.06
N ALA A 13 -9.54 14.02 9.87
CA ALA A 13 -8.82 13.02 9.07
C ALA A 13 -8.50 13.55 7.66
N GLY A 14 -9.47 14.18 6.98
CA GLY A 14 -9.24 14.83 5.70
C GLY A 14 -8.18 15.94 5.77
N ARG A 15 -8.23 16.82 6.77
CA ARG A 15 -7.23 17.89 6.95
C ARG A 15 -5.81 17.33 7.10
N TYR A 16 -5.63 16.28 7.90
CA TYR A 16 -4.32 15.64 8.06
C TYR A 16 -3.87 14.97 6.76
N ALA A 17 -4.77 14.31 6.03
CA ALA A 17 -4.44 13.67 4.77
C ALA A 17 -3.99 14.68 3.70
N PHE A 18 -4.69 15.81 3.56
CA PHE A 18 -4.28 16.90 2.67
C PHE A 18 -2.96 17.55 3.10
N ALA A 19 -2.74 17.76 4.40
CA ALA A 19 -1.47 18.30 4.89
C ALA A 19 -0.29 17.36 4.58
N ALA A 20 -0.46 16.05 4.77
CA ALA A 20 0.56 15.06 4.43
C ALA A 20 0.85 15.04 2.91
N ALA A 21 -0.19 15.13 2.09
CA ALA A 21 -0.04 15.20 0.63
C ALA A 21 0.72 16.47 0.19
N ALA A 22 0.40 17.62 0.79
CA ALA A 22 1.11 18.88 0.51
C ALA A 22 2.60 18.80 0.86
N VAL A 23 2.95 18.21 2.01
CA VAL A 23 4.36 18.00 2.39
C VAL A 23 5.06 17.06 1.41
N ALA A 24 4.39 16.00 0.97
CA ALA A 24 4.97 15.10 -0.03
C ALA A 24 5.23 15.83 -1.36
N GLU A 25 4.32 16.69 -1.80
CA GLU A 25 4.50 17.55 -2.97
C GLU A 25 5.69 18.51 -2.81
N GLU A 26 5.80 19.18 -1.66
CA GLU A 26 6.93 20.07 -1.33
C GLU A 26 8.29 19.34 -1.38
N LEU A 27 8.32 18.06 -0.99
CA LEU A 27 9.51 17.22 -1.01
C LEU A 27 9.73 16.50 -2.36
N GLY A 28 8.84 16.67 -3.34
CA GLY A 28 8.90 15.96 -4.62
C GLY A 28 8.70 14.44 -4.49
N MET A 29 8.00 14.00 -3.45
CA MET A 29 7.76 12.58 -3.16
C MET A 29 6.36 12.13 -3.61
N PRO A 30 6.23 10.94 -4.20
CA PRO A 30 4.92 10.41 -4.56
C PRO A 30 4.10 10.10 -3.30
N CYS A 31 2.82 10.48 -3.32
CA CYS A 31 1.88 10.25 -2.22
C CYS A 31 0.56 9.67 -2.72
N VAL A 32 -0.07 8.84 -1.87
CA VAL A 32 -1.46 8.41 -2.01
C VAL A 32 -2.27 9.08 -0.91
N ASN A 33 -3.14 10.00 -1.28
CA ASN A 33 -4.10 10.61 -0.37
C ASN A 33 -5.28 9.64 -0.17
N LEU A 34 -5.10 8.62 0.68
CA LEU A 34 -6.08 7.54 0.83
C LEU A 34 -7.47 8.04 1.25
N TRP A 35 -7.54 9.11 2.05
CA TRP A 35 -8.82 9.71 2.44
C TRP A 35 -9.60 10.18 1.21
N GLU A 36 -8.95 10.93 0.31
CA GLU A 36 -9.59 11.42 -0.91
C GLU A 36 -9.97 10.28 -1.85
N GLU A 37 -9.06 9.32 -2.05
CA GLU A 37 -9.30 8.16 -2.93
C GLU A 37 -10.53 7.34 -2.46
N MET A 38 -10.66 7.08 -1.16
CA MET A 38 -11.82 6.36 -0.61
C MET A 38 -13.13 7.15 -0.80
N GLN A 39 -13.10 8.47 -0.57
CA GLN A 39 -14.26 9.34 -0.73
C GLN A 39 -14.73 9.42 -2.18
N GLN A 40 -13.80 9.49 -3.14
CA GLN A 40 -14.09 9.52 -4.57
C GLN A 40 -14.61 8.16 -5.09
N ALA A 41 -14.01 7.06 -4.64
CA ALA A 41 -14.41 5.71 -5.06
C ALA A 41 -15.81 5.31 -4.55
N ARG A 42 -16.24 5.87 -3.41
CA ARG A 42 -17.53 5.59 -2.77
C ARG A 42 -18.18 6.88 -2.24
N PRO A 43 -18.76 7.72 -3.13
CA PRO A 43 -19.41 8.95 -2.73
C PRO A 43 -20.71 8.70 -1.94
N ASN A 44 -21.26 9.76 -1.34
CA ASN A 44 -22.48 9.73 -0.51
C ASN A 44 -22.31 8.90 0.78
N ASP A 45 -21.18 9.11 1.48
CA ASP A 45 -20.88 8.52 2.79
C ASP A 45 -20.76 6.99 2.77
N LYS A 46 -20.44 6.38 1.62
CA LYS A 46 -20.28 4.92 1.49
C LYS A 46 -18.83 4.45 1.65
N TRP A 47 -17.88 5.37 1.81
CA TRP A 47 -16.45 5.11 2.01
C TRP A 47 -16.18 4.19 3.21
N HIS A 48 -17.06 4.17 4.21
CA HIS A 48 -16.93 3.33 5.39
C HIS A 48 -16.90 1.82 5.05
N SER A 49 -17.34 1.40 3.84
CA SER A 49 -17.26 -0.01 3.43
C SER A 49 -15.81 -0.51 3.30
N PHE A 50 -14.85 0.41 3.10
CA PHE A 50 -13.44 0.09 3.11
C PHE A 50 -12.88 -0.18 4.51
N LEU A 51 -13.65 0.08 5.57
CA LEU A 51 -13.24 -0.14 6.95
C LEU A 51 -14.12 -1.21 7.62
N SER A 52 -13.53 -2.07 8.44
CA SER A 52 -14.25 -3.15 9.14
C SER A 52 -14.90 -2.67 10.44
N ASP A 53 -14.22 -1.78 11.16
CA ASP A 53 -14.62 -1.27 12.48
C ASP A 53 -14.53 0.27 12.57
N GLY A 54 -14.39 0.93 11.41
CA GLY A 54 -14.18 2.38 11.31
C GLY A 54 -12.73 2.82 11.44
N LEU A 55 -11.77 1.88 11.59
CA LEU A 55 -10.33 2.16 11.57
C LEU A 55 -9.54 1.17 10.70
N HIS A 56 -9.69 -0.13 10.94
CA HIS A 56 -8.97 -1.16 10.20
C HIS A 56 -9.59 -1.39 8.83
N PHE A 57 -8.79 -1.74 7.82
CA PHE A 57 -9.31 -2.05 6.51
C PHE A 57 -10.19 -3.30 6.51
N SER A 58 -11.29 -3.23 5.76
CA SER A 58 -12.14 -4.38 5.47
C SER A 58 -11.49 -5.30 4.44
N ALA A 59 -12.16 -6.43 4.14
CA ALA A 59 -11.76 -7.30 3.04
C ALA A 59 -11.82 -6.58 1.66
N GLU A 60 -12.63 -5.52 1.53
CA GLU A 60 -12.67 -4.65 0.35
C GLU A 60 -11.59 -3.56 0.41
N GLY A 61 -11.33 -2.99 1.60
CA GLY A 61 -10.36 -1.89 1.78
C GLY A 61 -8.90 -2.29 1.57
N ASN A 62 -8.52 -3.51 1.96
CA ASN A 62 -7.16 -4.01 1.77
C ASN A 62 -6.73 -4.05 0.29
N PRO A 63 -7.46 -4.73 -0.62
CA PRO A 63 -7.09 -4.74 -2.03
C PRO A 63 -7.18 -3.35 -2.66
N PHE A 64 -8.14 -2.52 -2.26
CA PHE A 64 -8.26 -1.14 -2.74
C PHE A 64 -6.97 -0.31 -2.51
N LEU A 65 -6.44 -0.33 -1.29
CA LEU A 65 -5.16 0.35 -1.01
C LEU A 65 -3.99 -0.31 -1.76
N GLY A 66 -3.95 -1.64 -1.80
CA GLY A 66 -2.90 -2.38 -2.50
C GLY A 66 -2.79 -2.00 -3.98
N GLU A 67 -3.92 -1.92 -4.69
CA GLU A 67 -3.97 -1.52 -6.09
C GLU A 67 -3.52 -0.07 -6.31
N LEU A 68 -3.93 0.86 -5.43
CA LEU A 68 -3.49 2.25 -5.48
C LEU A 68 -1.98 2.39 -5.31
N LEU A 69 -1.41 1.65 -4.36
CA LEU A 69 0.04 1.66 -4.11
C LEU A 69 0.80 1.07 -5.30
N LEU A 70 0.41 -0.11 -5.80
CA LEU A 70 1.05 -0.73 -6.96
C LEU A 70 1.02 0.19 -8.19
N LYS A 71 -0.14 0.82 -8.45
CA LYS A 71 -0.27 1.80 -9.54
C LYS A 71 0.62 3.03 -9.33
N LYS A 72 0.70 3.56 -8.10
CA LYS A 72 1.57 4.71 -7.80
C LYS A 72 3.03 4.35 -8.01
N ILE A 73 3.49 3.24 -7.44
CA ILE A 73 4.86 2.73 -7.56
C ILE A 73 5.23 2.51 -9.03
N ALA A 74 4.41 1.81 -9.80
CA ALA A 74 4.69 1.57 -11.22
C ALA A 74 4.85 2.87 -12.02
N ASN A 75 4.12 3.92 -11.68
CA ASN A 75 4.15 5.20 -12.39
C ASN A 75 5.28 6.14 -11.93
N THR A 76 5.66 6.11 -10.64
CA THR A 76 6.56 7.11 -10.05
C THR A 76 7.91 6.54 -9.64
N CYS A 77 7.98 5.25 -9.32
CA CYS A 77 9.17 4.56 -8.82
C CYS A 77 9.26 3.15 -9.44
N PRO A 78 9.43 3.04 -10.78
CA PRO A 78 9.39 1.74 -11.46
C PRO A 78 10.45 0.75 -10.97
N SER A 79 11.59 1.23 -10.47
CA SER A 79 12.63 0.38 -9.86
C SER A 79 12.18 -0.33 -8.57
N LEU A 80 11.12 0.14 -7.93
CA LEU A 80 10.50 -0.50 -6.75
C LEU A 80 9.30 -1.37 -7.14
N ALA A 81 8.96 -1.45 -8.42
CA ALA A 81 7.82 -2.24 -8.86
C ALA A 81 8.06 -3.73 -8.62
N VAL A 82 7.00 -4.40 -8.18
CA VAL A 82 6.93 -5.85 -8.14
C VAL A 82 5.94 -6.28 -9.22
N HIS A 83 6.32 -7.24 -10.03
CA HIS A 83 5.46 -7.87 -11.02
C HIS A 83 4.90 -9.16 -10.46
N PRO A 84 3.58 -9.39 -10.57
CA PRO A 84 2.99 -10.62 -10.10
C PRO A 84 3.49 -11.81 -10.94
N CYS A 85 3.38 -13.00 -10.37
CA CYS A 85 3.66 -14.22 -11.11
C CYS A 85 2.84 -14.28 -12.41
N PRO A 86 3.48 -14.53 -13.57
CA PRO A 86 2.80 -14.55 -14.86
C PRO A 86 1.80 -15.71 -15.00
N ILE A 87 1.92 -16.75 -14.15
CA ILE A 87 1.05 -17.93 -14.17
C ILE A 87 -0.17 -17.75 -13.26
N THR A 88 0.04 -17.28 -12.03
CA THR A 88 -1.02 -17.23 -11.01
C THR A 88 -1.57 -15.83 -10.76
N GLY A 89 -0.92 -14.79 -11.26
CA GLY A 89 -1.25 -13.39 -10.96
C GLY A 89 -0.99 -12.98 -9.50
N SER A 90 -0.34 -13.83 -8.70
CA SER A 90 -0.09 -13.58 -7.27
C SER A 90 1.27 -12.93 -7.06
N PHE A 91 1.36 -12.04 -6.06
CA PHE A 91 2.61 -11.44 -5.58
C PHE A 91 3.28 -12.27 -4.48
N GLY A 92 2.59 -13.25 -3.90
CA GLY A 92 3.05 -14.00 -2.73
C GLY A 92 3.71 -15.35 -3.04
N ASN A 93 4.39 -15.47 -4.19
CA ASN A 93 5.06 -16.71 -4.58
C ASN A 93 6.44 -16.46 -5.19
N SER A 94 7.24 -17.50 -5.33
CA SER A 94 8.62 -17.43 -5.85
C SER A 94 8.73 -17.01 -7.31
N SER A 95 7.61 -16.80 -8.02
CA SER A 95 7.59 -16.40 -9.42
C SER A 95 7.20 -14.94 -9.62
N SER A 96 6.95 -14.17 -8.54
CA SER A 96 6.93 -12.70 -8.64
C SER A 96 8.34 -12.16 -8.84
N VAL A 97 8.50 -11.08 -9.60
CA VAL A 97 9.83 -10.51 -9.91
C VAL A 97 9.87 -9.03 -9.58
N SER A 98 11.04 -8.53 -9.21
CA SER A 98 11.29 -7.12 -8.94
C SER A 98 12.73 -6.76 -9.33
N GLU A 99 12.95 -5.48 -9.67
CA GLU A 99 14.29 -4.94 -9.92
C GLU A 99 15.01 -4.51 -8.63
N ILE A 100 14.37 -4.66 -7.46
CA ILE A 100 14.97 -4.37 -6.17
C ILE A 100 16.19 -5.27 -5.97
N GLU A 101 17.32 -4.66 -5.62
CA GLU A 101 18.57 -5.37 -5.35
C GLU A 101 18.36 -6.43 -4.27
N GLN A 102 18.74 -7.66 -4.59
CA GLN A 102 18.66 -8.78 -3.68
C GLN A 102 19.82 -8.71 -2.69
N HIS A 103 19.53 -8.47 -1.40
CA HIS A 103 20.54 -8.39 -0.33
C HIS A 103 20.71 -9.70 0.48
N GLY A 104 20.06 -10.78 0.05
CA GLY A 104 20.18 -12.09 0.67
C GLY A 104 19.50 -13.18 -0.18
N PRO A 105 19.80 -14.46 0.08
CA PRO A 105 19.28 -15.56 -0.71
C PRO A 105 17.75 -15.67 -0.65
N TRP A 106 17.15 -16.15 -1.73
CA TRP A 106 15.74 -16.52 -1.75
C TRP A 106 15.48 -17.74 -0.85
N HIS A 107 14.23 -17.97 -0.45
CA HIS A 107 13.89 -19.10 0.43
C HIS A 107 14.18 -20.47 -0.20
N ASP A 108 14.17 -20.57 -1.53
CA ASP A 108 14.55 -21.74 -2.32
C ASP A 108 16.07 -21.91 -2.47
N GLU A 109 16.85 -20.90 -2.11
CA GLU A 109 18.32 -20.92 -2.06
C GLU A 109 18.87 -21.27 -0.66
N ILE A 110 17.99 -21.37 0.36
CA ILE A 110 18.36 -21.73 1.73
C ILE A 110 18.01 -23.22 1.99
N ASP A 111 19.02 -24.05 2.24
CA ASP A 111 18.82 -25.45 2.61
C ASP A 111 18.51 -25.59 4.12
N CYS A 112 17.48 -26.37 4.46
CA CYS A 112 17.18 -26.78 5.83
C CYS A 112 18.30 -27.58 6.52
N LYS A 113 19.25 -28.12 5.75
CA LYS A 113 20.44 -28.84 6.26
C LYS A 113 21.68 -27.95 6.32
N ASP A 114 21.67 -26.81 5.62
CA ASP A 114 22.78 -25.86 5.59
C ASP A 114 22.24 -24.42 5.58
N PHE A 115 22.11 -23.87 6.78
CA PHE A 115 21.63 -22.50 6.99
C PHE A 115 22.70 -21.44 6.68
N SER A 116 23.94 -21.83 6.35
CA SER A 116 25.04 -20.88 6.18
C SER A 116 24.80 -19.93 5.01
N ALA A 117 24.10 -20.39 3.97
CA ALA A 117 23.68 -19.57 2.84
C ALA A 117 22.86 -18.33 3.27
N ALA A 118 22.01 -18.45 4.30
CA ALA A 118 21.16 -17.37 4.79
C ALA A 118 21.93 -16.15 5.35
N PHE A 119 23.23 -16.32 5.64
CA PHE A 119 24.08 -15.27 6.21
C PHE A 119 25.16 -14.78 5.25
N GLN A 120 25.17 -15.27 4.01
CA GLN A 120 26.09 -14.81 2.97
C GLN A 120 25.45 -13.63 2.25
N SER A 121 26.17 -12.50 2.19
CA SER A 121 25.77 -11.36 1.38
C SER A 121 25.93 -11.71 -0.11
N SER A 122 24.90 -11.40 -0.90
CA SER A 122 24.90 -11.51 -2.37
C SER A 122 25.86 -10.54 -3.06
#